data_AF-A0A955H5I2-F1
#
_entry.id   AF-A0A955H5I2-F1
#
_cell.length_a   1.000
_cell.length_b   1.000
_cell.length_c   1.000
_cell.angle_alpha   90.00
_cell.angle_beta   90.00
_cell.angle_gamma   90.00
#
_symmetry.space_group_name_H-M   'P 1'
#
loop_
_entity.id
_entity.type
_entity.pdbx_description
1 polymer ?
#
loop_
_entity_poly.entity_id
_entity_poly.type
_entity_poly.pdbx_seq_one_letter_code
_entity_poly.pdbx_strand_id
1 'polypeptide(L)' 'LVAFAKLRMEEPGLLILDEPTNHINFRHIPVIAEALNEYKGAMILVSHVPEFVEKIRIDDVLDLSKSKKK' A
#
# COMPACT_ATOMS: atom_id res chain seq x y z
N LEU A 1 8.24 8.75 4.75
CA LEU A 1 8.03 9.87 3.81
C LEU A 1 9.15 10.00 2.78
N VAL A 2 10.44 10.06 3.16
CA VAL A 2 11.56 10.15 2.19
C VAL A 2 11.56 8.99 1.17
N ALA A 3 11.33 7.75 1.63
CA ALA A 3 11.22 6.60 0.73
C ALA A 3 10.07 6.74 -0.29
N PHE A 4 8.89 7.20 0.13
CA PHE A 4 7.77 7.48 -0.78
C PHE A 4 8.08 8.58 -1.79
N ALA A 5 8.78 9.64 -1.36
CA ALA A 5 9.21 10.70 -2.27
C ALA A 5 10.16 10.14 -3.35
N LYS A 6 11.13 9.30 -2.96
CA LYS A 6 12.02 8.62 -3.90
C LYS A 6 11.28 7.69 -4.86
N LEU A 7 10.40 6.84 -4.35
CA LEU A 7 9.58 5.94 -5.16
C LEU A 7 8.69 6.71 -6.16
N ARG A 8 8.15 7.86 -5.76
CA ARG A 8 7.37 8.71 -6.65
C ARG A 8 8.20 9.27 -7.81
N MET A 9 9.47 9.59 -7.56
CA MET A 9 10.39 10.11 -8.59
C MET A 9 10.89 9.02 -9.53
N GLU A 10 11.01 7.78 -9.06
CA GLU A 10 11.48 6.65 -9.86
C GLU A 10 10.40 6.08 -10.79
N GLU A 11 9.13 6.43 -10.58
CA GLU A 11 7.97 5.96 -11.35
C GLU A 11 8.03 4.46 -11.67
N PRO A 12 8.17 3.59 -10.65
CA PRO A 12 8.33 2.17 -10.87
C PRO A 12 7.11 1.57 -11.59
N GLY A 13 7.33 0.49 -12.35
CA GLY A 13 6.22 -0.28 -12.93
C GLY A 13 5.51 -1.19 -11.93
N LEU A 14 6.23 -1.58 -10.85
CA LEU A 14 5.74 -2.44 -9.78
C LEU A 14 6.17 -1.86 -8.43
N LEU A 15 5.20 -1.69 -7.53
CA LEU A 15 5.42 -1.23 -6.17
C LEU A 15 5.04 -2.36 -5.19
N ILE A 16 5.94 -2.70 -4.28
CA ILE A 16 5.69 -3.70 -3.22
C ILE A 16 5.86 -2.99 -1.87
N LEU A 17 4.82 -3.00 -1.05
CA LEU A 17 4.79 -2.35 0.25
C LEU A 17 4.47 -3.36 1.34
N ASP A 18 5.38 -3.51 2.28
CA ASP A 18 5.19 -4.32 3.49
C ASP A 18 4.94 -3.40 4.68
N GLU A 19 3.73 -3.46 5.23
CA GLU A 19 3.23 -2.62 6.32
C GLU A 19 3.57 -1.12 6.18
N PRO A 20 3.14 -0.45 5.09
CA PRO A 20 3.55 0.94 4.80
C PRO A 20 3.03 1.97 5.80
N THR A 21 2.09 1.61 6.65
CA THR A 21 1.56 2.47 7.71
C THR A 21 2.40 2.43 8.98
N ASN A 22 3.29 1.44 9.13
CA ASN A 22 4.06 1.25 10.34
C ASN A 22 5.08 2.38 10.53
N HIS A 23 5.26 2.82 11.78
CA HIS A 23 6.11 3.96 12.16
C HIS A 23 5.74 5.31 11.50
N ILE A 24 4.60 5.41 10.80
CA ILE A 24 4.12 6.66 10.21
C ILE A 24 3.12 7.33 11.15
N ASN A 25 3.28 8.65 11.35
CA ASN A 25 2.31 9.43 12.11
C ASN A 25 0.94 9.41 11.42
N PHE A 26 -0.13 9.15 12.18
CA PHE A 26 -1.51 9.04 11.67
C PHE A 26 -1.94 10.20 10.76
N ARG A 27 -1.41 11.41 10.98
CA ARG A 27 -1.71 12.60 10.16
C ARG A 27 -1.26 12.48 8.71
N HIS A 28 -0.27 11.64 8.42
CA HIS A 28 0.26 11.45 7.06
C HIS A 28 -0.40 10.26 6.33
N ILE A 29 -1.12 9.41 7.05
CA ILE A 29 -1.78 8.23 6.48
C ILE A 29 -2.75 8.59 5.34
N PRO A 30 -3.60 9.64 5.45
CA PRO A 30 -4.49 10.02 4.35
C PRO A 30 -3.74 10.42 3.08
N VAL A 31 -2.67 11.20 3.21
CA VAL A 31 -1.86 11.68 2.08
C VAL A 31 -1.17 10.51 1.37
N ILE A 32 -0.68 9.53 2.14
CA ILE A 32 -0.05 8.34 1.57
C ILE A 32 -1.10 7.48 0.86
N ALA A 33 -2.27 7.27 1.47
CA ALA A 33 -3.35 6.50 0.85
C ALA A 33 -3.80 7.12 -0.49
N GLU A 34 -3.96 8.44 -0.53
CA GLU A 34 -4.29 9.18 -1.76
C GLU A 34 -3.21 8.98 -2.84
N ALA A 35 -1.93 9.15 -2.49
CA ALA A 35 -0.82 8.94 -3.43
C ALA A 35 -0.76 7.50 -3.97
N LEU A 36 -1.07 6.50 -3.14
CA LEU A 36 -1.13 5.09 -3.56
C LEU A 36 -2.38 4.80 -4.40
N ASN A 37 -3.49 5.46 -4.13
CA ASN A 37 -4.71 5.33 -4.93
C ASN A 37 -4.55 5.88 -6.36
N GLU A 38 -3.77 6.96 -6.51
CA GLU A 38 -3.45 7.57 -7.81
C GLU A 38 -2.34 6.84 -8.59
N TYR A 39 -1.64 5.90 -7.94
CA TYR A 39 -0.56 5.16 -8.57
C TYR A 39 -1.11 4.27 -9.71
N LYS A 40 -0.48 4.42 -10.88
CA LYS A 40 -0.92 3.76 -12.13
C LYS A 40 -0.21 2.43 -12.40
N GLY A 41 0.88 2.14 -11.68
CA GLY A 41 1.62 0.89 -11.82
C GLY A 41 0.94 -0.26 -11.08
N ALA A 42 1.50 -1.46 -11.24
CA ALA A 42 1.09 -2.61 -10.45
C ALA A 42 1.51 -2.43 -8.99
N MET A 43 0.64 -2.76 -8.04
CA MET A 43 0.91 -2.59 -6.62
C MET A 43 0.57 -3.86 -5.85
N ILE A 44 1.49 -4.30 -5.00
CA ILE A 44 1.26 -5.34 -3.98
C ILE A 44 1.39 -4.66 -2.62
N LEU A 45 0.32 -4.74 -1.83
CA LEU A 45 0.23 -4.10 -0.53
C LEU A 45 -0.04 -5.16 0.54
N VAL A 46 0.81 -5.19 1.57
CA VAL A 46 0.59 -5.95 2.80
C VAL A 46 0.27 -4.95 3.91
N SER A 47 -0.90 -5.06 4.52
CA SER A 47 -1.31 -4.18 5.62
C SER A 47 -2.25 -4.92 6.56
N HIS A 48 -2.15 -4.59 7.85
CA HIS A 48 -3.07 -5.05 8.89
C HIS A 48 -4.13 -4.00 9.27
N VAL A 49 -4.20 -2.86 8.56
CA VAL A 49 -5.08 -1.72 8.88
C VAL A 49 -6.18 -1.59 7.82
N PRO A 50 -7.41 -2.08 8.06
CA PRO A 50 -8.49 -2.08 7.06
C PRO A 50 -8.84 -0.67 6.55
N GLU A 51 -8.90 0.32 7.44
CA GLU A 51 -9.29 1.70 7.12
C GLU A 51 -8.29 2.41 6.21
N PHE A 52 -7.04 1.92 6.16
CA PHE A 52 -6.04 2.39 5.21
C PHE A 52 -6.22 1.75 3.84
N VAL A 53 -6.44 0.43 3.82
CA VAL A 53 -6.63 -0.35 2.58
C VAL A 53 -7.89 0.11 1.84
N GLU A 54 -8.97 0.41 2.57
CA GLU A 54 -10.24 0.90 2.00
C GLU A 54 -10.12 2.23 1.24
N LYS A 55 -9.07 3.02 1.50
CA LYS A 55 -8.82 4.32 0.84
C LYS A 55 -8.04 4.19 -0.46
N ILE A 56 -7.64 2.98 -0.82
CA ILE A 56 -6.75 2.69 -1.94
C ILE A 56 -7.51 1.78 -2.91
N ARG A 57 -7.36 2.02 -4.22
CA ARG A 57 -7.85 1.08 -5.24
C ARG A 57 -7.12 -0.26 -5.09
N ILE A 58 -7.86 -1.29 -4.71
CA ILE A 58 -7.40 -2.67 -4.66
C ILE A 58 -8.26 -3.50 -5.59
N ASP A 59 -7.62 -4.14 -6.57
CA ASP A 59 -8.31 -4.94 -7.58
C ASP A 59 -8.60 -6.36 -7.08
N ASP A 60 -7.71 -6.93 -6.26
CA ASP A 60 -7.83 -8.29 -5.73
C ASP A 60 -7.25 -8.41 -4.32
N VAL A 61 -7.82 -9.27 -3.49
CA VAL A 61 -7.43 -9.45 -2.08
C VAL A 61 -7.05 -10.89 -1.81
N LEU A 62 -5.78 -11.10 -1.46
CA LEU A 62 -5.27 -12.42 -1.11
C LEU A 62 -5.30 -12.64 0.42
N ASP A 63 -6.21 -13.48 0.87
CA ASP A 63 -6.29 -13.91 2.27
C ASP A 63 -5.41 -15.15 2.50
N LEU A 64 -4.22 -14.92 3.08
CA LEU A 64 -3.26 -15.98 3.37
C LEU A 64 -3.73 -16.97 4.44
N SER A 65 -4.72 -16.61 5.28
CA SER A 65 -5.29 -17.54 6.26
C SER A 65 -6.01 -18.71 5.59
N LYS A 66 -6.62 -18.46 4.42
CA LYS A 66 -7.33 -19.45 3.61
C LYS A 66 -6.39 -20.25 2.70
N SER A 67 -5.14 -19.82 2.55
CA SER A 67 -4.13 -20.48 1.73
C SER A 67 -3.55 -21.75 2.37
N LYS A 68 -3.85 -22.03 3.66
CA LYS A 68 -3.60 -23.35 4.27
C LYS A 68 -4.66 -24.35 3.81
N LYS A 69 -4.64 -24.72 2.53
CA LYS A 69 -5.29 -25.96 2.05
C LYS A 69 -4.20 -26.97 1.69
N LYS A 70 -4.06 -27.96 2.58
CA LYS A 70 -3.22 -29.16 2.55
C LYS A 70 -1.74 -28.96 2.85
#